data_AF-A0A496RY51-F1
#
_entry.id   AF-A0A496RY51-F1
#
_cell.length_a   1.000
_cell.length_b   1.000
_cell.length_c   1.000
_cell.angle_alpha   90.00
_cell.angle_beta   90.00
_cell.angle_gamma   90.00
#
_symmetry.space_group_name_H-M   'P 1'
#
loop_
_entity.id
_entity.type
_entity.pdbx_description
1 polymer ?
#
loop_
_entity_poly.entity_id
_entity_poly.type
_entity_poly.pdbx_seq_one_letter_code
_entity_poly.pdbx_strand_id
1 'polypeptide(L)'
;MRILQTLAKIPRALRPRSPPAYSVASTQEDVLKEFEVSKEDLKLAYLSHPIVNRAIHFRADLIVARGFSLEFSDDTTKEIITEFLRDMKLNSPIHADLKTMIRNACIDCDVFGNAFYHLIPNKARTKIVKLAPLHPVDVDFQRDSVGTILLDSTGEPKGYVFRGGTKEER
;
A
#
# COMPACT_ATOMS: atom_id res chain seq x y z
N MET A 1 0.64 4.26 -51.61
CA MET A 1 -0.46 4.83 -50.79
C MET A 1 -1.64 3.85 -50.69
N ARG A 2 -1.60 2.87 -49.77
CA ARG A 2 -2.67 1.87 -49.58
C ARG A 2 -2.96 1.57 -48.10
N ILE A 3 -2.90 2.57 -47.22
CA ILE A 3 -3.15 2.40 -45.77
C ILE A 3 -4.44 3.11 -45.33
N LEU A 4 -5.01 4.00 -46.15
CA LEU A 4 -6.19 4.80 -45.76
C LEU A 4 -7.55 4.13 -46.06
N GLN A 5 -7.59 2.97 -46.72
CA GLN A 5 -8.86 2.33 -47.11
C GLN A 5 -9.31 1.17 -46.21
N THR A 6 -8.50 0.76 -45.23
CA THR A 6 -8.82 -0.37 -44.34
C THR A 6 -9.56 0.02 -43.04
N LEU A 7 -9.70 1.31 -42.73
CA LEU A 7 -10.42 1.77 -41.53
C LEU A 7 -11.96 1.81 -41.69
N ALA A 8 -12.48 1.56 -42.88
CA ALA A 8 -13.91 1.75 -43.20
C ALA A 8 -14.84 0.56 -42.84
N LYS A 9 -14.36 -0.51 -42.20
CA LYS A 9 -15.18 -1.71 -41.90
C LYS A 9 -15.03 -2.27 -40.49
N ILE A 10 -14.89 -1.41 -39.47
CA ILE A 10 -15.08 -1.86 -38.09
C ILE A 10 -16.60 -1.86 -37.79
N PRO A 11 -17.20 -3.02 -37.41
CA PRO A 11 -18.60 -3.09 -37.00
C PRO A 11 -18.91 -2.06 -35.92
N ARG A 12 -20.06 -1.36 -36.00
CA ARG A 12 -20.46 -0.31 -35.04
C ARG A 12 -20.39 -0.76 -33.56
N ALA A 13 -20.49 -2.07 -33.29
CA ALA A 13 -20.40 -2.65 -31.95
C ALA A 13 -19.00 -2.60 -31.32
N LEU A 14 -17.95 -2.39 -32.11
CA LEU A 14 -16.55 -2.35 -31.65
C LEU A 14 -15.95 -0.93 -31.65
N ARG A 15 -16.77 0.10 -31.86
CA ARG A 15 -16.30 1.47 -31.63
C ARG A 15 -16.15 1.69 -30.12
N PRO A 16 -15.01 2.20 -29.64
CA PRO A 16 -14.93 2.68 -28.27
C PRO A 16 -16.06 3.68 -28.09
N ARG A 17 -16.97 3.42 -27.15
CA ARG A 17 -17.99 4.40 -26.78
C ARG A 17 -17.23 5.63 -26.33
N SER A 18 -17.42 6.75 -27.03
CA SER A 18 -16.98 8.05 -26.54
C SER A 18 -17.48 8.16 -25.10
N PRO A 19 -16.63 8.50 -24.11
CA PRO A 19 -17.12 8.76 -22.77
C PRO A 19 -18.23 9.82 -22.88
N PRO A 20 -19.33 9.69 -22.11
CA PRO A 20 -20.40 10.67 -22.15
C PRO A 20 -19.78 12.05 -21.92
N ALA A 21 -20.16 13.02 -22.74
CA ALA A 21 -19.74 14.40 -22.57
C ALA A 21 -20.33 14.90 -21.25
N TYR A 22 -19.54 14.87 -20.18
CA TYR A 22 -19.93 15.47 -18.91
C TYR A 22 -20.01 16.98 -19.10
N SER A 23 -21.22 17.53 -18.93
CA SER A 23 -21.42 18.96 -18.84
C SER A 23 -20.61 19.49 -17.66
N VAL A 24 -19.65 20.36 -17.92
CA VAL A 24 -18.74 21.00 -16.93
C VAL A 24 -19.49 22.08 -16.12
N ALA A 25 -20.70 21.76 -15.68
CA ALA A 25 -21.62 22.67 -15.00
C ALA A 25 -22.04 22.16 -13.61
N SER A 26 -21.29 21.23 -13.03
CA SER A 26 -21.33 20.96 -11.59
C SER A 26 -20.24 21.78 -10.92
N THR A 27 -20.67 22.60 -9.95
CA THR A 27 -19.83 23.21 -8.92
C THR A 27 -18.73 22.25 -8.49
N GLN A 28 -17.46 22.66 -8.55
CA GLN A 28 -16.29 21.83 -8.20
C GLN A 28 -16.40 21.17 -6.82
N GLU A 29 -17.18 21.76 -5.91
CA GLU A 29 -17.44 21.26 -4.56
C GLU A 29 -18.31 19.99 -4.52
N ASP A 30 -19.16 19.74 -5.52
CA ASP A 30 -20.01 18.55 -5.57
C ASP A 30 -19.33 17.35 -6.26
N VAL A 31 -18.38 17.59 -7.17
CA VAL A 31 -17.63 16.52 -7.86
C VAL A 31 -16.66 15.82 -6.91
N LEU A 32 -16.18 16.51 -5.88
CA LEU A 32 -15.28 15.95 -4.86
C LEU A 32 -16.03 15.21 -3.73
N LYS A 33 -17.36 15.31 -3.66
CA LYS A 33 -18.16 14.73 -2.58
C LYS A 33 -18.54 13.27 -2.75
N GLU A 34 -18.29 12.64 -3.91
CA GLU A 34 -18.92 11.34 -4.22
C GLU A 34 -18.01 10.26 -4.83
N PHE A 35 -16.71 10.29 -4.55
CA PHE A 35 -15.87 9.12 -4.78
C PHE A 35 -15.12 8.73 -3.51
N GLU A 36 -15.81 8.00 -2.64
CA GLU A 36 -15.15 7.23 -1.59
C GLU A 36 -14.45 6.04 -2.27
N VAL A 37 -13.15 6.19 -2.55
CA VAL A 37 -12.35 5.13 -3.17
C VAL A 37 -11.96 4.12 -2.09
N SER A 38 -12.37 2.87 -2.24
CA SER A 38 -12.05 1.83 -1.26
C SER A 38 -10.61 1.33 -1.42
N LYS A 39 -10.07 0.67 -0.38
CA LYS A 39 -8.74 0.05 -0.47
C LYS A 39 -8.71 -1.08 -1.50
N GLU A 40 -9.83 -1.78 -1.68
CA GLU A 40 -10.01 -2.81 -2.69
C GLU A 40 -9.98 -2.22 -4.11
N ASP A 41 -10.55 -1.04 -4.32
CA ASP A 41 -10.47 -0.33 -5.60
C ASP A 41 -9.02 0.06 -5.95
N LEU A 42 -8.26 0.55 -4.96
CA LEU A 42 -6.84 0.87 -5.12
C LEU A 42 -6.02 -0.38 -5.44
N LYS A 43 -6.29 -1.50 -4.74
CA LYS A 43 -5.67 -2.80 -5.03
C LYS A 43 -5.98 -3.24 -6.47
N LEU A 44 -7.22 -3.10 -6.91
CA LEU A 44 -7.63 -3.47 -8.26
C LEU A 44 -6.93 -2.60 -9.31
N ALA A 45 -6.87 -1.28 -9.13
CA ALA A 45 -6.19 -0.36 -10.04
C ALA A 45 -4.69 -0.70 -10.17
N TYR A 46 -4.03 -0.97 -9.03
CA TYR A 46 -2.63 -1.36 -8.98
C TYR A 46 -2.34 -2.70 -9.68
N LEU A 47 -3.21 -3.70 -9.51
CA LEU A 47 -3.00 -5.03 -10.09
C LEU A 47 -3.43 -5.11 -11.56
N SER A 48 -4.44 -4.34 -11.96
CA SER A 48 -5.02 -4.41 -13.31
C SER A 48 -4.30 -3.54 -14.34
N HIS A 49 -3.73 -2.40 -13.93
CA HIS A 49 -3.14 -1.45 -14.87
C HIS A 49 -1.61 -1.60 -14.96
N PRO A 50 -1.04 -2.13 -16.06
CA PRO A 50 0.39 -2.46 -16.14
C PRO A 50 1.30 -1.24 -16.01
N ILE A 51 0.87 -0.08 -16.53
CA ILE A 51 1.63 1.19 -16.39
C ILE A 51 1.72 1.63 -14.93
N VAL A 52 0.60 1.56 -14.18
CA VAL A 52 0.56 1.92 -12.76
C VAL A 52 1.44 0.96 -11.97
N ASN A 53 1.24 -0.34 -12.18
CA ASN A 53 2.05 -1.38 -11.55
C ASN A 53 3.55 -1.17 -11.77
N ARG A 54 3.96 -0.93 -13.03
CA ARG A 54 5.37 -0.74 -13.37
C ARG A 54 5.93 0.55 -12.78
N ALA A 55 5.18 1.64 -12.81
CA ALA A 55 5.62 2.93 -12.27
C ALA A 55 5.88 2.84 -10.75
N ILE A 56 4.98 2.21 -10.00
CA ILE A 56 5.12 2.01 -8.55
C ILE A 56 6.34 1.16 -8.24
N HIS A 57 6.49 0.01 -8.90
CA HIS A 57 7.67 -0.84 -8.70
C HIS A 57 8.97 -0.14 -9.06
N PHE A 58 9.00 0.60 -10.18
CA PHE A 58 10.19 1.36 -10.59
C PHE A 58 10.58 2.40 -9.54
N ARG A 59 9.62 3.12 -8.96
CA ARG A 59 9.89 4.09 -7.89
C ARG A 59 10.43 3.39 -6.64
N ALA A 60 9.80 2.31 -6.19
CA ALA A 60 10.25 1.55 -5.02
C ALA A 60 11.67 1.01 -5.21
N ASP A 61 11.98 0.48 -6.39
CA ASP A 61 13.33 0.00 -6.75
C ASP A 61 14.34 1.16 -6.70
N LEU A 62 13.99 2.34 -7.22
CA LEU A 62 14.86 3.52 -7.23
C LEU A 62 15.16 4.03 -5.81
N ILE A 63 14.18 4.00 -4.91
CA ILE A 63 14.37 4.38 -3.50
C ILE A 63 15.38 3.44 -2.84
N VAL A 64 15.20 2.12 -2.99
CA VAL A 64 16.08 1.12 -2.35
C VAL A 64 17.46 1.06 -3.00
N ALA A 65 17.56 1.32 -4.32
CA ALA A 65 18.82 1.30 -5.06
C ALA A 65 19.82 2.36 -4.59
N ARG A 66 19.36 3.51 -4.08
CA ARG A 66 20.23 4.53 -3.48
C ARG A 66 20.98 4.04 -2.24
N GLY A 67 20.51 2.97 -1.61
CA GLY A 67 21.03 2.50 -0.34
C GLY A 67 20.57 3.37 0.83
N PHE A 68 20.90 2.94 2.03
CA PHE A 68 20.60 3.64 3.27
C PHE A 68 21.67 3.33 4.32
N SER A 69 21.88 4.27 5.22
CA SER A 69 22.66 4.11 6.44
C SER A 69 21.74 4.18 7.66
N LEU A 70 22.12 3.50 8.73
CA LEU A 70 21.46 3.63 10.02
C LEU A 70 22.28 4.58 10.88
N GLU A 71 21.64 5.66 11.30
CA GLU A 71 22.21 6.61 12.26
C GLU A 71 21.55 6.41 13.61
N PHE A 72 22.37 6.36 14.65
CA PHE A 72 21.91 6.06 16.01
C PHE A 72 22.35 7.19 16.94
N SER A 73 21.43 7.62 17.80
CA SER A 73 21.70 8.65 18.81
C SER A 73 22.45 8.10 20.03
N ASP A 74 22.36 6.78 20.27
CA ASP A 74 22.87 6.11 21.45
C ASP A 74 23.43 4.72 21.10
N ASP A 75 24.52 4.31 21.77
CA ASP A 75 25.20 3.05 21.52
C ASP A 75 24.36 1.83 21.93
N THR A 76 23.56 1.93 22.98
CA THR A 76 22.64 0.86 23.40
C THR A 76 21.60 0.58 22.32
N THR A 77 21.02 1.65 21.75
CA THR A 77 20.03 1.52 20.66
C THR A 77 20.65 0.87 19.43
N LYS A 78 21.88 1.29 19.10
CA LYS A 78 22.66 0.70 18.00
C LYS A 78 22.90 -0.79 18.20
N GLU A 79 23.29 -1.22 19.40
CA GLU A 79 23.50 -2.63 19.71
C GLU A 79 22.20 -3.44 19.55
N ILE A 80 21.10 -2.99 20.15
CA ILE A 80 19.80 -3.68 20.09
C ILE A 80 19.31 -3.83 18.64
N ILE A 81 19.34 -2.75 17.86
CA ILE A 81 18.86 -2.79 16.46
C ILE A 81 19.80 -3.63 15.60
N THR A 82 21.11 -3.56 15.82
CA THR A 82 22.09 -4.35 15.06
C THR A 82 21.95 -5.85 15.37
N GLU A 83 21.73 -6.21 16.64
CA GLU A 83 21.40 -7.59 17.03
C GLU A 83 20.12 -8.04 16.33
N PHE A 84 19.04 -7.26 16.42
CA PHE A 84 17.77 -7.57 15.78
C PHE A 84 17.92 -7.81 14.26
N LEU A 85 18.65 -6.95 13.56
CA LEU A 85 18.88 -7.08 12.11
C LEU A 85 19.77 -8.27 11.75
N ARG A 86 20.66 -8.71 12.64
CA ARG A 86 21.44 -9.96 12.48
C ARG A 86 20.55 -11.18 12.71
N ASP A 87 19.73 -11.17 13.76
CA ASP A 87 18.80 -12.24 14.11
C ASP A 87 17.76 -12.45 13.00
N MET A 88 17.26 -11.37 12.39
CA MET A 88 16.38 -11.45 11.21
C MET A 88 17.03 -12.25 10.08
N LYS A 89 18.26 -11.91 9.71
CA LYS A 89 19.01 -12.57 8.62
C LYS A 89 19.24 -14.07 8.87
N LEU A 90 19.29 -14.49 10.13
CA LEU A 90 19.53 -15.88 10.54
C LEU A 90 18.23 -16.72 10.60
N ASN A 91 17.09 -16.08 10.87
CA ASN A 91 15.80 -16.76 11.06
C ASN A 91 14.89 -16.74 9.82
N SER A 92 15.32 -16.13 8.72
CA SER A 92 14.60 -16.07 7.45
C SER A 92 15.41 -16.78 6.36
N PRO A 93 14.90 -17.87 5.73
CA PRO A 93 15.65 -18.63 4.71
C PRO A 93 15.95 -17.86 3.42
N ILE A 94 15.56 -16.58 3.35
CA ILE A 94 15.73 -15.73 2.18
C ILE A 94 16.48 -14.49 2.66
N HIS A 95 17.73 -14.32 2.20
CA HIS A 95 18.69 -13.25 2.53
C HIS A 95 18.27 -11.83 2.10
N ALA A 96 17.00 -11.45 2.25
CA ALA A 96 16.38 -10.29 1.62
C ALA A 96 15.78 -9.28 2.63
N ASP A 97 16.04 -9.39 3.93
CA ASP A 97 15.16 -8.85 4.97
C ASP A 97 14.90 -7.33 4.95
N LEU A 98 15.87 -6.47 5.25
CA LEU A 98 15.53 -5.04 5.45
C LEU A 98 15.25 -4.28 4.14
N LYS A 99 16.04 -4.53 3.08
CA LYS A 99 15.84 -3.89 1.77
C LYS A 99 14.49 -4.25 1.16
N THR A 100 14.11 -5.53 1.21
CA THR A 100 12.81 -5.99 0.67
C THR A 100 11.67 -5.49 1.53
N MET A 101 11.84 -5.43 2.85
CA MET A 101 10.87 -4.79 3.72
C MET A 101 10.66 -3.33 3.33
N ILE A 102 11.72 -2.52 3.25
CA ILE A 102 11.60 -1.11 2.84
C ILE A 102 10.96 -1.00 1.46
N ARG A 103 11.37 -1.84 0.50
CA ARG A 103 10.78 -1.89 -0.84
C ARG A 103 9.27 -2.12 -0.80
N ASN A 104 8.83 -3.13 -0.06
CA ASN A 104 7.42 -3.49 0.05
C ASN A 104 6.64 -2.40 0.78
N ALA A 105 7.23 -1.80 1.82
CA ALA A 105 6.64 -0.64 2.50
C ALA A 105 6.44 0.54 1.54
N CYS A 106 7.41 0.84 0.68
CA CYS A 106 7.26 1.86 -0.35
C CYS A 106 6.12 1.54 -1.31
N ILE A 107 6.00 0.29 -1.77
CA ILE A 107 4.90 -0.13 -2.64
C ILE A 107 3.55 0.04 -1.95
N ASP A 108 3.43 -0.40 -0.70
CA ASP A 108 2.19 -0.30 0.07
C ASP A 108 1.81 1.16 0.34
N CYS A 109 2.77 2.01 0.70
CA CYS A 109 2.54 3.45 0.83
C CYS A 109 2.12 4.10 -0.50
N ASP A 110 2.69 3.66 -1.62
CA ASP A 110 2.38 4.20 -2.93
C ASP A 110 0.97 3.82 -3.42
N VAL A 111 0.50 2.61 -3.06
CA VAL A 111 -0.81 2.10 -3.45
C VAL A 111 -1.91 2.53 -2.48
N PHE A 112 -1.65 2.42 -1.17
CA PHE A 112 -2.67 2.54 -0.12
C PHE A 112 -2.45 3.73 0.82
N GLY A 113 -1.39 4.51 0.62
CA GLY A 113 -1.00 5.62 1.49
C GLY A 113 -0.24 5.21 2.75
N ASN A 114 -0.37 3.96 3.19
CA ASN A 114 0.24 3.45 4.42
C ASN A 114 0.76 2.02 4.27
N ALA A 115 1.81 1.69 5.02
CA ALA A 115 2.35 0.34 5.15
C ALA A 115 2.35 -0.07 6.62
N PHE A 116 2.01 -1.34 6.90
CA PHE A 116 1.86 -1.84 8.26
C PHE A 116 2.75 -3.05 8.53
N TYR A 117 3.34 -3.08 9.73
CA TYR A 117 4.15 -4.19 10.21
C TYR A 117 3.76 -4.55 11.63
N HIS A 118 3.58 -5.84 11.88
CA HIS A 118 3.38 -6.38 13.22
C HIS A 118 4.73 -6.69 13.86
N LEU A 119 4.98 -6.09 15.02
CA LEU A 119 6.10 -6.44 15.91
C LEU A 119 5.81 -7.77 16.61
N ILE A 120 6.56 -8.83 16.29
CA ILE A 120 6.40 -10.15 16.91
C ILE A 120 7.47 -10.30 18.01
N PRO A 121 7.07 -10.33 19.29
CA PRO A 121 7.98 -10.57 20.40
C PRO A 121 8.30 -12.06 20.57
N ASN A 122 9.38 -12.34 21.30
CA ASN A 122 9.69 -13.71 21.74
C ASN A 122 8.66 -14.18 22.77
N LYS A 123 8.67 -15.47 23.10
CA LYS A 123 7.71 -16.06 24.06
C LYS A 123 7.74 -15.37 25.43
N ALA A 124 8.90 -14.90 25.87
CA ALA A 124 9.08 -14.18 27.12
C ALA A 124 8.71 -12.68 27.06
N ARG A 125 8.38 -12.16 25.87
CA ARG A 125 8.11 -10.74 25.60
C ARG A 125 9.22 -9.77 26.01
N THR A 126 10.47 -10.24 25.98
CA THR A 126 11.65 -9.44 26.33
C THR A 126 12.34 -8.82 25.12
N LYS A 127 12.19 -9.43 23.93
CA LYS A 127 12.74 -8.89 22.69
C LYS A 127 11.83 -9.10 21.50
N ILE A 128 11.89 -8.20 20.52
CA ILE A 128 11.26 -8.38 19.21
C ILE A 128 12.14 -9.32 18.40
N VAL A 129 11.54 -10.37 17.83
CA VAL A 129 12.25 -11.40 17.05
C VAL A 129 11.94 -11.31 15.58
N LYS A 130 10.79 -10.74 15.21
CA LYS A 130 10.35 -10.67 13.83
C LYS A 130 9.45 -9.47 13.58
N LEU A 131 9.55 -8.94 12.37
CA LEU A 131 8.60 -8.00 11.79
C LEU A 131 7.81 -8.75 10.73
N ALA A 132 6.49 -8.87 10.90
CA ALA A 132 5.62 -9.48 9.90
C ALA A 132 4.87 -8.38 9.14
N PRO A 133 4.95 -8.33 7.80
CA PRO A 133 4.16 -7.39 7.03
C PRO A 133 2.67 -7.69 7.19
N LEU A 134 1.86 -6.63 7.30
CA LEU A 134 0.40 -6.69 7.28
C LEU A 134 -0.09 -5.98 6.02
N HIS A 135 -0.95 -6.63 5.26
CA HIS A 135 -1.48 -6.02 4.04
C HIS A 135 -2.42 -4.85 4.42
N PRO A 136 -2.28 -3.64 3.84
CA PRO A 136 -3.07 -2.47 4.25
C PRO A 136 -4.58 -2.59 4.11
N VAL A 137 -5.06 -3.50 3.25
CA VAL A 137 -6.49 -3.87 3.11
C VAL A 137 -7.02 -4.56 4.38
N ASP A 138 -6.19 -5.34 5.08
CA ASP A 138 -6.59 -6.09 6.27
C ASP A 138 -6.56 -5.22 7.54
N VAL A 139 -6.17 -3.95 7.41
CA VAL A 139 -6.09 -3.00 8.51
C VAL A 139 -7.14 -1.93 8.30
N ASP A 140 -8.00 -1.71 9.28
CA ASP A 140 -8.99 -0.63 9.30
C ASP A 140 -8.72 0.28 10.51
N PHE A 141 -9.34 1.46 10.53
CA PHE A 141 -9.24 2.35 11.67
C PHE A 141 -10.26 1.99 12.74
N GLN A 142 -9.92 2.29 13.99
CA GLN A 142 -10.89 2.20 15.07
C GLN A 142 -12.00 3.22 14.82
N ARG A 143 -13.25 2.76 14.87
CA ARG A 143 -14.44 3.59 14.65
C ARG A 143 -15.27 3.70 15.93
N ASP A 144 -16.03 4.78 16.06
CA ASP A 144 -17.02 4.95 17.11
C ASP A 144 -18.29 4.12 16.84
N SER A 145 -19.27 4.18 17.74
CA SER A 145 -20.55 3.46 17.59
C SER A 145 -21.38 3.91 16.38
N VAL A 146 -21.04 5.05 15.76
CA VAL A 146 -21.73 5.63 14.60
C VAL A 146 -20.98 5.28 13.30
N GLY A 147 -19.82 4.63 13.38
CA GLY A 147 -19.00 4.24 12.23
C GLY A 147 -18.00 5.30 11.78
N THR A 148 -17.85 6.40 12.54
CA THR A 148 -16.88 7.46 12.26
C THR A 148 -15.50 7.04 12.79
N ILE A 149 -14.44 7.32 12.03
CA ILE A 149 -13.07 7.05 12.47
C ILE A 149 -12.79 7.86 13.74
N LEU A 150 -12.33 7.20 14.80
CA LEU A 150 -11.90 7.86 16.03
C LEU A 150 -10.54 8.51 15.77
N LEU A 151 -10.50 9.84 15.87
CA LEU A 151 -9.28 10.61 15.78
C LEU A 151 -8.79 11.04 17.18
N ASP A 152 -7.50 11.23 17.32
CA ASP A 152 -6.87 11.80 18.51
C ASP A 152 -6.84 13.34 18.47
N SER A 153 -6.21 13.96 19.47
CA SER A 153 -6.10 15.42 19.58
C SER A 153 -5.27 16.07 18.47
N THR A 154 -4.47 15.29 17.74
CA THR A 154 -3.65 15.74 16.61
C THR A 154 -4.33 15.51 15.26
N GLY A 155 -5.51 14.89 15.25
CA GLY A 155 -6.25 14.55 14.03
C GLY A 155 -5.79 13.25 13.37
N GLU A 156 -4.99 12.43 14.07
CA GLU A 156 -4.55 11.13 13.60
C GLU A 156 -5.50 10.02 14.11
N PRO A 157 -5.62 8.88 13.41
CA PRO A 157 -6.44 7.76 13.87
C PRO A 157 -5.99 7.24 15.25
N LYS A 158 -6.92 7.22 16.21
CA LYS A 158 -6.68 6.82 17.61
C LYS A 158 -6.20 5.36 17.73
N GLY A 159 -6.55 4.51 16.78
CA GLY A 159 -6.17 3.11 16.80
C GLY A 159 -6.45 2.40 15.48
N TYR A 160 -5.85 1.22 15.34
CA TYR A 160 -5.97 0.36 14.17
C TYR A 160 -6.58 -0.98 14.59
N VAL A 161 -7.45 -1.51 13.74
CA VAL A 161 -8.13 -2.79 13.95
C VAL A 161 -7.79 -3.70 12.78
N PHE A 162 -7.39 -4.93 13.07
CA PHE A 162 -7.22 -5.93 12.02
C PHE A 162 -8.59 -6.46 11.61
N ARG A 163 -8.97 -6.30 10.33
CA ARG A 163 -10.09 -7.02 9.74
C ARG A 163 -9.72 -8.49 9.64
N GLY A 164 -10.03 -9.24 10.69
CA GLY A 164 -10.02 -10.69 10.59
C GLY A 164 -11.06 -11.10 9.55
N GLY A 165 -10.62 -11.65 8.41
CA GLY A 165 -11.50 -12.17 7.39
C GLY A 165 -12.63 -13.00 8.01
N THR A 166 -13.85 -12.83 7.49
CA THR A 166 -14.99 -13.65 7.91
C THR A 166 -14.65 -15.13 7.70
N LYS A 167 -15.25 -16.02 8.51
CA LYS A 167 -15.00 -17.48 8.46
C LYS A 167 -15.16 -18.10 7.05
N GLU A 168 -15.81 -17.40 6.13
CA GLU A 168 -16.10 -17.82 4.76
C GLU A 168 -14.93 -17.56 3.79
N GLU A 169 -13.94 -16.74 4.18
CA GLU A 169 -12.80 -16.34 3.35
C GLU A 169 -11.48 -17.05 3.73
N ARG A 170 -11.53 -18.06 4.63
CA ARG A 170 -10.37 -18.85 5.07
C ARG A 170 -10.37 -20.28 4.55
#